data_AF-A0A319ECR3-F1
#
_entry.id   AF-A0A319ECR3-F1
#
_cell.length_a   1.000
_cell.length_b   1.000
_cell.length_c   1.000
_cell.angle_alpha   90.00
_cell.angle_beta   90.00
_cell.angle_gamma   90.00
#
_symmetry.space_group_name_H-M   'P 1'
#
loop_
_entity.id
_entity.type
_entity.pdbx_description
1 polymer ?
#
loop_
_entity_poly.entity_id
_entity_poly.type
_entity_poly.pdbx_seq_one_letter_code
_entity_poly.pdbx_strand_id
1 'polypeptide(L)'
;MSTSPNPTNPTKITTLLHRELTTINNQDYYRKKGTLEWIPYHPDPPPPSSLHATSEHENNPEPIYLSLIREAQGPGEPHHWALFVSPENKPGYVFQVKGDAEFMSYEPSVGRVGLGVFEGSVQVFVLGSLEEGGVEVVRRVAEGEEPPRARCRKEVRENCQGWVVRVLERLVGLGVLGSRGEEKVGMVRGMMEPV
;
A
#
# COMPACT_ATOMS: atom_id res chain seq x y z
N MET A 1 -31.49 -7.03 -24.27
CA MET A 1 -31.23 -7.32 -22.85
C MET A 1 -29.86 -7.98 -22.78
N SER A 2 -28.80 -7.20 -22.56
CA SER A 2 -27.44 -7.76 -22.42
C SER A 2 -27.22 -8.16 -20.97
N THR A 3 -27.10 -9.47 -20.75
CA THR A 3 -26.69 -10.04 -19.47
C THR A 3 -25.21 -9.74 -19.24
N SER A 4 -24.90 -8.79 -18.35
CA SER A 4 -23.54 -8.60 -17.87
C SER A 4 -23.01 -9.92 -17.28
N PRO A 5 -21.77 -10.33 -17.59
CA PRO A 5 -21.20 -11.53 -17.02
C PRO A 5 -21.05 -11.35 -15.51
N ASN A 6 -21.70 -12.22 -14.73
CA ASN A 6 -21.53 -12.30 -13.28
C ASN A 6 -20.15 -12.92 -13.01
N PRO A 7 -19.18 -12.18 -12.44
CA PRO A 7 -17.82 -12.68 -12.27
C PRO A 7 -17.74 -13.58 -11.03
N THR A 8 -17.86 -14.89 -11.23
CA THR A 8 -18.05 -15.82 -10.11
C THR A 8 -16.79 -16.13 -9.29
N ASN A 9 -15.59 -15.67 -9.67
CA ASN A 9 -14.41 -15.75 -8.78
C ASN A 9 -13.22 -14.96 -9.38
N PRO A 10 -12.91 -13.77 -8.88
CA PRO A 10 -11.67 -13.09 -9.25
C PRO A 10 -10.46 -13.75 -8.60
N THR A 11 -9.42 -14.01 -9.40
CA THR A 11 -8.17 -14.65 -8.96
C THR A 11 -7.30 -13.75 -8.08
N LYS A 12 -7.46 -12.43 -8.17
CA LYS A 12 -6.73 -11.46 -7.36
C LYS A 12 -7.60 -10.25 -7.04
N ILE A 13 -7.83 -10.00 -5.76
CA ILE A 13 -8.58 -8.83 -5.27
C ILE A 13 -7.61 -7.86 -4.59
N THR A 14 -7.67 -6.58 -4.98
CA THR A 14 -6.97 -5.47 -4.31
C THR A 14 -7.99 -4.69 -3.49
N THR A 15 -7.87 -4.66 -2.17
CA THR A 15 -8.75 -3.83 -1.31
C THR A 15 -8.14 -2.45 -1.14
N LEU A 16 -8.84 -1.39 -1.58
CA LEU A 16 -8.52 0.01 -1.30
C LEU A 16 -9.58 0.59 -0.36
N LEU A 17 -9.22 0.85 0.90
CA LEU A 17 -10.15 1.40 1.90
C LEU A 17 -11.45 0.55 2.02
N HIS A 18 -12.58 1.08 1.53
CA HIS A 18 -13.91 0.45 1.54
C HIS A 18 -14.28 -0.20 0.20
N ARG A 19 -13.33 -0.29 -0.74
CA ARG A 19 -13.53 -0.82 -2.08
C ARG A 19 -12.62 -2.01 -2.32
N GLU A 20 -13.08 -2.93 -3.15
CA GLU A 20 -12.31 -4.05 -3.67
C GLU A 20 -12.22 -3.90 -5.18
N LEU A 21 -11.04 -4.08 -5.75
CA LEU A 21 -10.72 -3.96 -7.16
C LEU A 21 -10.24 -5.32 -7.68
N THR A 22 -10.58 -5.64 -8.92
CA THR A 22 -10.06 -6.82 -9.62
C THR A 22 -9.99 -6.55 -11.11
N THR A 23 -9.11 -7.26 -11.80
CA THR A 23 -9.07 -7.29 -13.27
C THR A 23 -9.54 -8.67 -13.72
N ILE A 24 -10.53 -8.73 -14.61
CA ILE A 24 -11.08 -9.97 -15.19
C ILE A 24 -11.13 -9.79 -16.70
N ASN A 25 -10.48 -10.67 -17.45
CA ASN A 25 -10.42 -10.60 -18.93
C ASN A 25 -9.98 -9.22 -19.46
N ASN A 26 -8.93 -8.63 -18.86
CA ASN A 26 -8.43 -7.27 -19.15
C ASN A 26 -9.40 -6.11 -18.91
N GLN A 27 -10.49 -6.34 -18.18
CA GLN A 27 -11.40 -5.30 -17.74
C GLN A 27 -11.28 -5.14 -16.23
N ASP A 28 -11.13 -3.90 -15.77
CA ASP A 28 -11.11 -3.59 -14.34
C ASP A 28 -12.55 -3.54 -13.80
N TYR A 29 -12.71 -3.95 -12.55
CA TYR A 29 -13.95 -3.93 -11.80
C TYR A 29 -13.67 -3.42 -10.39
N TYR A 30 -14.67 -2.77 -9.80
CA TYR A 30 -14.67 -2.42 -8.38
C TYR A 30 -15.96 -2.87 -7.70
N ARG A 31 -15.91 -3.08 -6.39
CA ARG A 31 -17.10 -3.24 -5.55
C ARG A 31 -16.89 -2.61 -4.19
N LYS A 32 -17.98 -2.40 -3.45
CA LYS A 32 -17.87 -2.02 -2.03
C LYS A 32 -17.52 -3.26 -1.22
N LYS A 33 -16.65 -3.11 -0.22
CA LYS A 33 -16.33 -4.21 0.69
C LYS A 33 -17.61 -4.76 1.33
N GLY A 34 -17.80 -6.07 1.22
CA GLY A 34 -19.01 -6.77 1.70
C GLY A 34 -20.19 -6.82 0.72
N THR A 35 -20.06 -6.29 -0.50
CA THR A 35 -21.06 -6.50 -1.57
C THR A 35 -20.63 -7.63 -2.49
N LEU A 36 -21.59 -8.34 -3.07
CA LEU A 36 -21.30 -9.42 -4.03
C LEU A 36 -21.12 -8.88 -5.46
N GLU A 37 -21.79 -7.77 -5.78
CA GLU A 37 -21.82 -7.20 -7.13
C GLU A 37 -20.51 -6.49 -7.47
N TRP A 38 -19.92 -6.87 -8.61
CA TRP A 38 -18.77 -6.21 -9.22
C TRP A 38 -19.24 -5.25 -10.30
N ILE A 39 -18.82 -3.99 -10.19
CA ILE A 39 -19.17 -2.91 -11.11
C ILE A 39 -17.97 -2.71 -12.06
N PRO A 40 -18.17 -2.73 -13.40
CA PRO A 40 -17.12 -2.38 -14.35
C PRO A 40 -16.49 -1.05 -13.96
N TYR A 41 -15.20 -1.09 -13.67
CA TYR A 41 -14.37 0.08 -13.46
C TYR A 41 -13.68 0.38 -14.78
N HIS A 42 -14.07 1.49 -15.40
CA HIS A 42 -13.21 2.11 -16.38
C HIS A 42 -12.47 3.19 -15.59
N PRO A 43 -11.13 3.12 -15.41
CA PRO A 43 -10.42 4.33 -15.04
C PRO A 43 -10.76 5.32 -16.16
N ASP A 44 -11.55 6.34 -15.85
CA ASP A 44 -11.84 7.38 -16.82
C ASP A 44 -10.47 7.81 -17.37
N PRO A 45 -10.26 7.85 -18.70
CA PRO A 45 -9.20 8.70 -19.20
C PRO A 45 -9.42 10.06 -18.53
N PRO A 46 -8.37 10.69 -17.95
CA PRO A 46 -8.53 11.90 -17.14
C PRO A 46 -9.50 12.82 -17.89
N PRO A 47 -10.56 13.33 -17.23
CA PRO A 47 -11.60 14.06 -17.92
C PRO A 47 -10.94 15.13 -18.79
N PRO A 48 -11.31 15.25 -20.08
CA PRO A 48 -10.72 16.29 -20.92
C PRO A 48 -11.00 17.63 -20.25
N SER A 49 -9.92 18.29 -19.80
CA SER A 49 -9.94 19.59 -19.15
C SER A 49 -10.88 20.53 -19.91
N SER A 50 -12.07 20.74 -19.35
CA SER A 50 -13.08 21.60 -19.96
C SER A 50 -13.86 22.34 -18.88
N LEU A 51 -13.12 23.09 -18.08
CA LEU A 51 -13.49 24.46 -17.77
C LEU A 51 -12.33 25.33 -18.22
N HIS A 52 -12.43 25.91 -19.41
CA HIS A 52 -11.42 26.83 -19.91
C HIS A 52 -11.42 28.12 -19.09
N ALA A 53 -10.29 28.37 -18.44
CA ALA A 53 -9.66 29.67 -18.17
C ALA A 53 -10.54 30.77 -17.56
N THR A 54 -10.44 30.89 -16.24
CA THR A 54 -9.94 32.15 -15.69
C THR A 54 -8.54 31.89 -15.14
N SER A 55 -7.59 32.67 -15.65
CA SER A 55 -6.20 32.73 -15.23
C SER A 55 -6.08 32.86 -13.71
N GLU A 56 -5.08 32.19 -13.13
CA GLU A 56 -4.66 32.23 -11.72
C GLU A 56 -5.30 31.18 -10.79
N HIS A 57 -5.03 29.88 -11.00
CA HIS A 57 -4.73 28.89 -9.95
C HIS A 57 -4.56 27.49 -10.55
N GLU A 58 -3.81 26.60 -9.86
CA GLU A 58 -3.59 25.16 -10.13
C GLU A 58 -2.27 24.75 -10.79
N ASN A 59 -1.16 25.23 -10.21
CA ASN A 59 0.13 24.53 -10.18
C ASN A 59 0.24 23.64 -8.93
N ASN A 60 -0.85 23.03 -8.45
CA ASN A 60 -0.75 22.21 -7.24
C ASN A 60 -0.43 20.75 -7.63
N PRO A 61 0.75 20.21 -7.26
CA PRO A 61 1.07 18.82 -7.56
C PRO A 61 0.06 17.87 -6.92
N GLU A 62 -0.26 16.79 -7.64
CA GLU A 62 -1.16 15.74 -7.14
C GLU A 62 -0.67 15.21 -5.78
N PRO A 63 -1.57 15.03 -4.79
CA PRO A 63 -1.18 14.51 -3.48
C PRO A 63 -0.51 13.14 -3.58
N ILE A 64 0.60 12.98 -2.88
CA ILE A 64 1.29 11.70 -2.72
C ILE A 64 0.88 11.11 -1.37
N TYR A 65 0.57 9.82 -1.34
CA TYR A 65 0.14 9.13 -0.15
C TYR A 65 1.16 8.09 0.31
N LEU A 66 1.33 7.97 1.62
CA LEU A 66 1.94 6.79 2.24
C LEU A 66 0.84 5.79 2.59
N SER A 67 1.00 4.55 2.15
CA SER A 67 0.08 3.45 2.43
C SER A 67 0.81 2.24 3.01
N LEU A 68 0.15 1.54 3.92
CA LEU A 68 0.50 0.17 4.31
C LEU A 68 -0.10 -0.80 3.30
N ILE A 69 0.74 -1.67 2.76
CA ILE A 69 0.35 -2.84 1.97
C ILE A 69 0.39 -4.06 2.88
N ARG A 70 -0.69 -4.85 2.88
CA ARG A 70 -0.73 -6.20 3.45
C ARG A 70 -1.00 -7.18 2.34
N GLU A 71 -0.04 -8.05 2.09
CA GLU A 71 -0.14 -9.11 1.10
C GLU A 71 -0.36 -10.44 1.80
N ALA A 72 -1.41 -11.17 1.40
CA ALA A 72 -1.63 -12.52 1.87
C ALA A 72 -0.51 -13.44 1.35
N GLN A 73 0.11 -14.18 2.26
CA GLN A 73 1.10 -15.20 1.94
C GLN A 73 0.44 -16.60 1.90
N GLY A 74 1.25 -17.65 1.96
CA GLY A 74 0.75 -19.03 1.98
C GLY A 74 -0.26 -19.28 3.13
N PRO A 75 -1.09 -20.33 3.05
CA PRO A 75 -2.09 -20.61 4.07
C PRO A 75 -1.48 -20.74 5.47
N GLY A 76 -1.96 -19.92 6.42
CA GLY A 76 -1.50 -19.92 7.81
C GLY A 76 -0.26 -19.06 8.08
N GLU A 77 0.35 -18.49 7.05
CA GLU A 77 1.45 -17.54 7.18
C GLU A 77 0.91 -16.13 7.52
N PRO A 78 1.65 -15.33 8.30
CA PRO A 78 1.32 -13.93 8.52
C PRO A 78 1.35 -13.16 7.20
N HIS A 79 0.67 -12.02 7.13
CA HIS A 79 0.73 -11.18 5.93
C HIS A 79 2.12 -10.57 5.78
N HIS A 80 2.61 -10.50 4.54
CA HIS A 80 3.76 -9.69 4.21
C HIS A 80 3.36 -8.21 4.22
N TRP A 81 4.16 -7.37 4.88
CA TRP A 81 3.91 -5.94 4.96
C TRP A 81 4.95 -5.16 4.16
N ALA A 82 4.46 -4.16 3.44
CA ALA A 82 5.29 -3.20 2.73
C ALA A 82 4.71 -1.79 2.87
N LEU A 83 5.55 -0.78 2.70
CA LEU A 83 5.13 0.60 2.54
C LEU A 83 5.06 0.94 1.06
N PHE A 84 4.00 1.64 0.65
CA PHE A 84 3.81 2.10 -0.71
C PHE A 84 3.61 3.59 -0.75
N VAL A 85 4.41 4.28 -1.56
CA VAL A 85 4.35 5.73 -1.74
C VAL A 85 3.97 6.05 -3.18
N SER A 86 2.76 6.58 -3.37
CA SER A 86 2.23 6.87 -4.69
C SER A 86 1.18 7.99 -4.65
N PRO A 87 0.95 8.68 -5.78
CA PRO A 87 -0.34 9.32 -6.00
C PRO A 87 -1.47 8.28 -6.03
N GLU A 88 -2.71 8.73 -5.84
CA GLU A 88 -3.86 7.83 -5.83
C GLU A 88 -3.98 7.08 -7.17
N ASN A 89 -4.14 5.75 -7.10
CA ASN A 89 -4.31 4.87 -8.27
C ASN A 89 -3.16 4.91 -9.30
N LYS A 90 -1.96 5.39 -8.93
CA LYS A 90 -0.80 5.45 -9.82
C LYS A 90 0.35 4.56 -9.33
N PRO A 91 1.28 4.15 -10.22
CA PRO A 91 2.51 3.49 -9.81
C PRO A 91 3.30 4.31 -8.79
N GLY A 92 3.95 3.63 -7.86
CA GLY A 92 4.66 4.22 -6.74
C GLY A 92 5.89 3.43 -6.31
N TYR A 93 6.56 3.88 -5.26
CA TYR A 93 7.70 3.18 -4.70
C TYR A 93 7.24 2.22 -3.61
N VAL A 94 7.79 1.00 -3.63
CA VAL A 94 7.61 0.00 -2.58
C VAL A 94 8.85 -0.03 -1.71
N PHE A 95 8.67 0.04 -0.39
CA PHE A 95 9.72 -0.15 0.61
C PHE A 95 9.34 -1.34 1.48
N GLN A 96 10.20 -2.35 1.54
CA GLN A 96 9.90 -3.62 2.21
C GLN A 96 11.17 -4.35 2.60
N VAL A 97 11.02 -5.31 3.51
CA VAL A 97 12.03 -6.33 3.79
C VAL A 97 11.45 -7.70 3.44
N LYS A 98 12.25 -8.57 2.84
CA LYS A 98 11.85 -9.94 2.46
C LYS A 98 12.81 -10.97 3.03
N GLY A 99 12.41 -12.24 2.97
CA GLY A 99 13.17 -13.37 3.52
C GLY A 99 12.53 -13.93 4.78
N ASP A 100 13.17 -14.95 5.35
CA ASP A 100 12.77 -15.52 6.64
C ASP A 100 13.04 -14.54 7.78
N ALA A 101 12.28 -14.65 8.88
CA ALA A 101 12.47 -13.80 10.06
C ALA A 101 13.86 -13.95 10.72
N GLU A 102 14.60 -15.01 10.41
CA GLU A 102 16.00 -15.19 10.81
C GLU A 102 16.96 -14.31 9.99
N PHE A 103 16.62 -14.03 8.73
CA PHE A 103 17.51 -13.37 7.79
C PHE A 103 16.72 -12.56 6.76
N MET A 104 16.12 -11.44 7.18
CA MET A 104 15.47 -10.53 6.25
C MET A 104 16.48 -9.57 5.60
N SER A 105 16.19 -9.20 4.35
CA SER A 105 16.90 -8.22 3.54
C SER A 105 15.97 -7.09 3.12
N TYR A 106 16.47 -5.86 3.14
CA TYR A 106 15.78 -4.71 2.57
C TYR A 106 15.76 -4.82 1.04
N GLU A 107 14.57 -4.81 0.45
CA GLU A 107 14.33 -5.06 -0.98
C GLU A 107 13.31 -4.06 -1.56
N PRO A 108 13.69 -2.77 -1.69
CA PRO A 108 12.82 -1.76 -2.26
C PRO A 108 12.62 -1.97 -3.76
N SER A 109 11.57 -1.36 -4.32
CA SER A 109 11.44 -1.29 -5.78
C SER A 109 12.51 -0.36 -6.37
N VAL A 110 13.16 -0.80 -7.46
CA VAL A 110 14.16 0.00 -8.20
C VAL A 110 13.54 1.26 -8.81
N GLY A 111 12.27 1.16 -9.21
CA GLY A 111 11.50 2.26 -9.80
C GLY A 111 10.06 2.27 -9.32
N ARG A 112 9.23 3.07 -10.00
CA ARG A 112 7.80 3.13 -9.73
C ARG A 112 7.11 1.88 -10.28
N VAL A 113 6.37 1.20 -9.44
CA VAL A 113 5.66 -0.04 -9.76
C VAL A 113 4.19 0.06 -9.37
N GLY A 114 3.32 -0.65 -10.08
CA GLY A 114 1.93 -0.83 -9.66
C GLY A 114 1.80 -1.94 -8.62
N LEU A 115 0.60 -2.11 -8.05
CA LEU A 115 0.29 -3.18 -7.08
C LEU A 115 0.30 -4.60 -7.69
N GLY A 116 0.49 -4.70 -9.01
CA GLY A 116 0.67 -5.97 -9.72
C GLY A 116 1.92 -6.75 -9.32
N VAL A 117 2.91 -6.11 -8.70
CA VAL A 117 4.17 -6.74 -8.27
C VAL A 117 4.05 -7.65 -7.05
N PHE A 118 2.95 -7.52 -6.31
CA PHE A 118 2.59 -8.44 -5.23
C PHE A 118 1.90 -9.65 -5.87
N GLU A 119 2.26 -10.87 -5.48
CA GLU A 119 1.70 -12.10 -6.04
C GLU A 119 0.37 -12.44 -5.36
N GLY A 120 0.28 -12.17 -4.06
CA GLY A 120 -0.89 -12.47 -3.23
C GLY A 120 -2.03 -11.46 -3.38
N SER A 121 -3.12 -11.73 -2.64
CA SER A 121 -4.20 -10.76 -2.45
C SER A 121 -3.69 -9.60 -1.58
N VAL A 122 -4.01 -8.37 -1.98
CA VAL A 122 -3.46 -7.17 -1.35
C VAL A 122 -4.55 -6.35 -0.68
N GLN A 123 -4.27 -5.87 0.53
CA GLN A 123 -5.03 -4.82 1.20
C GLN A 123 -4.17 -3.57 1.34
N VAL A 124 -4.75 -2.41 1.01
CA VAL A 124 -4.06 -1.11 1.05
C VAL A 124 -4.76 -0.20 2.06
N PHE A 125 -3.99 0.28 3.03
CA PHE A 125 -4.43 1.20 4.06
C PHE A 125 -3.70 2.53 3.92
N VAL A 126 -4.40 3.57 3.52
CA VAL A 126 -3.82 4.93 3.42
C VAL A 126 -3.56 5.47 4.82
N LEU A 127 -2.30 5.77 5.09
CA LEU A 127 -1.84 6.26 6.39
C LEU A 127 -1.89 7.79 6.44
N GLY A 128 -1.55 8.46 5.34
CA GLY A 128 -1.64 9.91 5.20
C GLY A 128 -1.10 10.40 3.87
N SER A 129 -1.34 11.68 3.57
CA SER A 129 -0.65 12.39 2.49
C SER A 129 0.73 12.87 2.94
N LEU A 130 1.67 12.92 2.02
CA LEU A 130 3.02 13.42 2.23
C LEU A 130 3.12 14.86 1.72
N GLU A 131 3.79 15.70 2.49
CA GLU A 131 4.21 17.04 2.05
C GLU A 131 5.40 16.96 1.08
N GLU A 132 5.80 18.10 0.53
CA GLU A 132 6.96 18.21 -0.35
C GLU A 132 8.23 17.62 0.30
N GLY A 133 8.97 16.79 -0.43
CA GLY A 133 10.14 16.07 0.09
C GLY A 133 9.83 14.88 1.03
N GLY A 134 8.55 14.63 1.34
CA GLY A 134 8.16 13.52 2.21
C GLY A 134 8.56 12.15 1.65
N VAL A 135 8.59 11.97 0.33
CA VAL A 135 9.00 10.72 -0.33
C VAL A 135 10.47 10.40 -0.03
N GLU A 136 11.33 11.40 -0.10
CA GLU A 136 12.77 11.28 0.19
C GLU A 136 13.00 10.94 1.65
N VAL A 137 12.21 11.53 2.56
CA VAL A 137 12.27 11.20 3.98
C VAL A 137 11.83 9.76 4.23
N VAL A 138 10.73 9.30 3.63
CA VAL A 138 10.28 7.90 3.71
C VAL A 138 11.38 6.95 3.23
N ARG A 139 11.95 7.21 2.05
CA ARG A 139 13.05 6.42 1.49
C ARG A 139 14.23 6.33 2.46
N ARG A 140 14.72 7.49 2.93
CA ARG A 140 15.87 7.56 3.85
C ARG A 140 15.62 6.81 5.15
N VAL A 141 14.42 6.92 5.72
CA VAL A 141 14.07 6.22 6.96
C VAL A 141 14.01 4.72 6.70
N ALA A 142 13.31 4.27 5.65
CA ALA A 142 13.22 2.86 5.29
C ALA A 142 14.60 2.23 5.05
N GLU A 143 15.46 2.89 4.28
CA GLU A 143 16.84 2.45 4.02
C GLU A 143 17.70 2.39 5.29
N GLY A 144 17.43 3.25 6.27
CA GLY A 144 18.19 3.33 7.51
C GLY A 144 17.70 2.41 8.63
N GLU A 145 16.53 1.78 8.49
CA GLU A 145 16.00 0.84 9.49
C GLU A 145 16.51 -0.58 9.23
N GLU A 146 17.17 -1.17 10.23
CA GLU A 146 17.74 -2.51 10.11
C GLU A 146 16.65 -3.57 9.89
N PRO A 147 16.79 -4.42 8.84
CA PRO A 147 15.92 -5.56 8.64
C PRO A 147 15.98 -6.54 9.82
N PRO A 148 14.85 -7.17 10.19
CA PRO A 148 14.77 -8.21 11.20
C PRO A 148 15.77 -9.34 10.96
N ARG A 149 16.49 -9.71 12.03
CA ARG A 149 17.46 -10.82 12.00
C ARG A 149 17.46 -11.55 13.34
N ALA A 150 17.68 -12.85 13.28
CA ALA A 150 17.86 -13.70 14.45
C ALA A 150 18.91 -14.77 14.15
N ARG A 151 19.65 -15.21 15.18
CA ARG A 151 20.67 -16.27 15.00
C ARG A 151 20.05 -17.63 14.72
N CYS A 152 18.82 -17.84 15.20
CA CYS A 152 18.03 -19.03 14.97
C CYS A 152 16.53 -18.74 15.19
N ARG A 153 15.67 -19.64 14.72
CA ARG A 153 14.21 -19.54 14.81
C ARG A 153 13.70 -19.30 16.23
N LYS A 154 14.34 -19.86 17.27
CA LYS A 154 13.94 -19.67 18.69
C LYS A 154 14.17 -18.24 19.19
N GLU A 155 15.10 -17.52 18.57
CA GLU A 155 15.46 -16.14 18.91
C GLU A 155 14.70 -15.11 18.09
N VAL A 156 13.84 -15.53 17.16
CA VAL A 156 12.99 -14.60 16.40
C VAL A 156 12.08 -13.86 17.36
N ARG A 157 12.06 -12.53 17.24
CA ARG A 157 11.21 -11.61 18.02
C ARG A 157 10.38 -10.68 17.15
N GLU A 158 10.68 -10.65 15.85
CA GLU A 158 10.09 -9.73 14.89
C GLU A 158 10.21 -10.26 13.46
N ASN A 159 9.44 -9.69 12.56
CA ASN A 159 9.40 -9.97 11.13
C ASN A 159 9.16 -8.65 10.36
N CYS A 160 8.81 -8.74 9.07
CA CYS A 160 8.59 -7.57 8.21
C CYS A 160 7.55 -6.58 8.74
N GLN A 161 6.56 -7.05 9.51
CA GLN A 161 5.55 -6.20 10.14
C GLN A 161 6.16 -5.31 11.22
N GLY A 162 7.06 -5.86 12.04
CA GLY A 162 7.79 -5.11 13.06
C GLY A 162 8.68 -4.04 12.45
N TRP A 163 9.36 -4.35 11.34
CA TRP A 163 10.15 -3.38 10.59
C TRP A 163 9.30 -2.21 10.09
N VAL A 164 8.13 -2.48 9.50
CA VAL A 164 7.21 -1.42 9.06
C VAL A 164 6.78 -0.53 10.22
N VAL A 165 6.47 -1.09 11.39
CA VAL A 165 6.10 -0.30 12.56
C VAL A 165 7.23 0.63 12.99
N ARG A 166 8.48 0.16 13.04
CA ARG A 166 9.64 1.02 13.37
C ARG A 166 9.82 2.15 12.38
N VAL A 167 9.71 1.86 11.08
CA VAL A 167 9.78 2.89 10.03
C VAL A 167 8.70 3.95 10.25
N LEU A 168 7.46 3.53 10.51
CA LEU A 168 6.36 4.47 10.73
C LEU A 168 6.53 5.28 12.02
N GLU A 169 6.97 4.67 13.12
CA GLU A 169 7.30 5.39 14.36
C GLU A 169 8.34 6.48 14.12
N ARG A 170 9.39 6.16 13.36
CA ARG A 170 10.44 7.12 13.03
C ARG A 170 9.93 8.24 12.11
N LEU A 171 9.03 7.94 11.17
CA LEU A 171 8.40 8.95 10.32
C LEU A 171 7.49 9.89 11.12
N VAL A 172 6.76 9.37 12.10
CA VAL A 172 5.96 10.19 13.03
C VAL A 172 6.86 11.09 13.87
N GLY A 173 7.96 10.56 14.41
CA GLY A 173 8.94 11.36 15.16
C GLY A 173 9.59 12.48 14.33
N LEU A 174 9.62 12.33 13.01
CA LEU A 174 10.07 13.36 12.06
C LEU A 174 8.95 14.28 11.56
N GLY A 175 7.70 14.10 12.02
CA GLY A 175 6.55 14.92 11.63
C GLY A 175 5.95 14.61 10.26
N VAL A 176 6.40 13.55 9.58
CA VAL A 176 6.03 13.25 8.17
C VAL A 176 4.55 12.89 8.00
N LEU A 177 3.92 12.31 9.02
CA LEU A 177 2.52 11.87 8.99
C LEU A 177 1.55 12.85 9.71
N GLY A 178 2.02 14.06 9.99
CA GLY A 178 1.25 15.11 10.63
C GLY A 178 0.70 14.72 12.01
N SER A 179 -0.30 15.49 12.47
CA SER A 179 -0.84 15.39 13.84
C SER A 179 -1.58 14.09 14.15
N ARG A 180 -1.98 13.33 13.13
CA ARG A 180 -2.64 12.02 13.28
C ARG A 180 -1.70 10.83 13.12
N GLY A 181 -0.40 11.08 12.95
CA GLY A 181 0.60 10.03 12.73
C GLY A 181 0.62 8.98 13.85
N GLU A 182 0.57 9.40 15.12
CA GLU A 182 0.57 8.48 16.27
C GLU A 182 -0.66 7.55 16.29
N GLU A 183 -1.85 8.10 15.99
CA GLU A 183 -3.10 7.32 15.88
C GLU A 183 -2.96 6.25 14.79
N LYS A 184 -2.37 6.60 13.64
CA LYS A 184 -2.15 5.68 12.52
C LYS A 184 -1.15 4.59 12.87
N VAL A 185 -0.06 4.91 13.55
CA VAL A 185 0.91 3.92 14.04
C VAL A 185 0.25 2.98 15.05
N GLY A 186 -0.56 3.50 15.97
CA GLY A 186 -1.31 2.69 16.93
C GLY A 186 -2.26 1.70 16.25
N MET A 187 -3.01 2.16 15.25
CA MET A 187 -3.85 1.30 14.41
C MET A 187 -3.03 0.22 13.72
N VAL A 188 -1.92 0.58 13.05
CA VAL A 188 -1.06 -0.39 12.34
C VAL A 188 -0.47 -1.40 13.31
N ARG A 189 0.00 -0.98 14.49
CA ARG A 189 0.49 -1.91 15.53
C ARG A 189 -0.58 -2.90 15.98
N GLY A 190 -1.83 -2.43 16.13
CA GLY A 190 -2.96 -3.30 16.49
C GLY A 190 -3.32 -4.34 15.40
N MET A 191 -2.80 -4.20 14.18
CA MET A 191 -2.99 -5.14 13.09
C MET A 191 -1.88 -6.21 13.00
N MET A 192 -0.82 -6.10 13.80
CA MET A 192 0.30 -7.04 13.75
C MET A 192 -0.14 -8.46 14.09
N GLU A 193 0.37 -9.41 13.31
CA GLU A 193 0.16 -10.83 13.51
C GLU A 193 1.29 -11.40 14.38
N PRO A 194 1.04 -12.49 15.14
CA PRO A 194 2.07 -13.16 15.93
C PRO A 194 3.27 -13.59 15.09
N VAL A 195 4.43 -13.61 15.74
CA VAL A 195 5.71 -14.08 15.18
C VAL A 195 6.03 -15.47 15.69
#